data_AF-A0A2V5VUV2-F1
#
_entry.id   AF-A0A2V5VUV2-F1
#
_cell.length_a   1.000
_cell.length_b   1.000
_cell.length_c   1.000
_cell.angle_alpha   90.00
_cell.angle_beta   90.00
_cell.angle_gamma   90.00
#
_symmetry.space_group_name_H-M   'P 1'
#
loop_
_entity.id
_entity.type
_entity.pdbx_description
1 polymer ?
#
loop_
_entity_poly.entity_id
_entity_poly.type
_entity_poly.pdbx_seq_one_letter_code
_entity_poly.pdbx_strand_id
1 'polypeptide(L)'
;MTEIFHTMMNFLNKGGLFMWPLLFCSIVTVATIVLAALTLRERKVLPLVIESEIERLIPGGSPERLVRIVNEDNSSLAGVVRTALQHLRWPRSENIESVQTRARRELVRLERGLIVLEVVTGIAPLIGLIGTVSGLVHVFSGLGLSTGASDTKAVALGISEALNCTIFGLSIAVPALIGFSYFSKKIEVMSVEMESLVSDLIAKCYYGRIQSGDPTSPARSMGPAPARAPVG
;
A
#
# COMPACT_ATOMS: atom_id res chain seq x y z
N MET A 1 28.42 -10.51 -17.89
CA MET A 1 27.28 -9.60 -18.15
C MET A 1 26.79 -9.74 -19.59
N THR A 2 27.69 -9.82 -20.58
CA THR A 2 27.40 -10.08 -22.00
C THR A 2 26.82 -11.48 -22.29
N GLU A 3 27.27 -12.53 -21.62
CA GLU A 3 26.72 -13.91 -21.76
C GLU A 3 25.26 -14.03 -21.31
N ILE A 4 24.89 -13.37 -20.22
CA ILE A 4 23.51 -13.35 -19.70
C ILE A 4 22.62 -12.60 -20.70
N PHE A 5 23.10 -11.47 -21.23
CA PHE A 5 22.37 -10.69 -22.22
C PHE A 5 22.18 -11.46 -23.55
N HIS A 6 23.21 -12.18 -24.03
CA HIS A 6 23.10 -13.04 -25.22
C HIS A 6 22.17 -14.23 -25.00
N THR A 7 22.21 -14.85 -23.82
CA THR A 7 21.32 -15.95 -23.45
C THR A 7 19.87 -15.46 -23.38
N MET A 8 19.62 -14.30 -22.75
CA MET A 8 18.30 -13.68 -22.69
C MET A 8 17.78 -13.28 -24.07
N MET A 9 18.63 -12.71 -24.95
CA MET A 9 18.23 -12.31 -26.31
C MET A 9 17.92 -13.54 -27.19
N ASN A 10 18.72 -14.61 -27.08
CA ASN A 10 18.44 -15.88 -27.74
C ASN A 10 17.18 -16.57 -27.19
N PHE A 11 16.86 -16.40 -25.91
CA PHE A 11 15.63 -16.90 -25.30
C PHE A 11 14.40 -16.07 -25.70
N LEU A 12 14.54 -14.74 -25.85
CA LEU A 12 13.46 -13.85 -26.28
C LEU A 12 13.05 -14.13 -27.73
N ASN A 13 14.03 -14.35 -28.61
CA ASN A 13 13.78 -14.73 -30.00
C ASN A 13 13.17 -16.13 -30.15
N LYS A 14 13.36 -17.01 -29.15
CA LYS A 14 12.71 -18.32 -29.01
C LYS A 14 11.52 -18.27 -28.04
N GLY A 15 10.86 -17.14 -27.83
CA GLY A 15 9.66 -17.06 -26.98
C GLY A 15 8.42 -16.68 -27.76
N GLY A 16 8.57 -16.43 -29.06
CA GLY A 16 7.57 -15.78 -29.89
C GLY A 16 7.20 -14.37 -29.44
N LEU A 17 6.13 -13.84 -30.03
CA LEU A 17 5.63 -12.47 -29.83
C LEU A 17 5.26 -12.16 -28.36
N PHE A 18 4.81 -13.17 -27.61
CA PHE A 18 4.29 -13.02 -26.23
C PHE A 18 5.37 -12.76 -25.18
N MET A 19 6.65 -12.86 -25.55
CA MET A 19 7.77 -12.59 -24.65
C MET A 19 8.02 -11.10 -24.42
N TRP A 20 7.66 -10.26 -25.38
CA TRP A 20 7.78 -8.81 -25.26
C TRP A 20 6.87 -8.22 -24.17
N PRO A 21 5.56 -8.53 -24.11
CA PRO A 21 4.71 -8.11 -23.00
C PRO A 21 5.18 -8.62 -21.63
N LEU A 22 5.66 -9.87 -21.53
CA LEU A 22 6.18 -10.40 -20.27
C LEU A 22 7.44 -9.67 -19.81
N LEU A 23 8.35 -9.34 -20.72
CA LEU A 23 9.53 -8.55 -20.39
C LEU A 23 9.15 -7.17 -19.85
N PHE A 24 8.15 -6.51 -20.45
CA PHE A 24 7.61 -5.25 -19.94
C PHE A 24 7.04 -5.42 -18.52
N CYS A 25 6.22 -6.45 -18.29
CA CYS A 25 5.71 -6.76 -16.95
C CYS A 25 6.84 -6.97 -15.93
N SER A 26 7.93 -7.65 -16.30
CA SER A 26 9.09 -7.86 -15.44
C SER A 26 9.73 -6.53 -15.00
N ILE A 27 9.98 -5.63 -15.95
CA ILE A 27 10.55 -4.30 -15.67
C ILE A 27 9.64 -3.49 -14.76
N VAL A 28 8.33 -3.48 -15.04
CA VAL A 28 7.33 -2.78 -14.23
C VAL A 28 7.27 -3.35 -12.81
N THR A 29 7.32 -4.68 -12.64
CA THR A 29 7.35 -5.32 -11.32
C THR A 29 8.56 -4.86 -10.52
N VAL A 30 9.76 -4.95 -11.09
CA VAL A 30 11.00 -4.56 -10.38
C VAL A 30 10.99 -3.07 -10.05
N ALA A 31 10.64 -2.22 -11.02
CA ALA A 31 10.55 -0.77 -10.80
C ALA A 31 9.57 -0.43 -9.68
N THR A 32 8.39 -1.06 -9.66
CA THR A 32 7.38 -0.77 -8.65
C THR A 32 7.76 -1.32 -7.28
N ILE A 33 8.41 -2.48 -7.19
CA ILE A 33 8.97 -3.00 -5.92
C ILE A 33 10.01 -2.04 -5.35
N VAL A 34 10.93 -1.53 -6.18
CA VAL A 34 11.96 -0.58 -5.75
C VAL A 34 11.32 0.73 -5.30
N LEU A 35 10.38 1.27 -6.08
CA LEU A 35 9.67 2.50 -5.72
C LEU A 35 8.89 2.32 -4.40
N ALA A 36 8.13 1.23 -4.25
CA ALA A 36 7.39 0.91 -3.05
C ALA A 36 8.31 0.77 -1.82
N ALA A 37 9.45 0.09 -1.97
CA ALA A 37 10.44 -0.03 -0.90
C ALA A 37 11.00 1.33 -0.44
N LEU A 38 11.20 2.26 -1.37
CA LEU A 38 11.70 3.61 -1.07
C LEU A 38 10.60 4.53 -0.51
N THR A 39 9.35 4.41 -0.98
CA THR A 39 8.22 5.26 -0.55
C THR A 39 7.60 4.81 0.75
N LEU A 40 7.44 3.51 0.98
CA LEU A 40 6.88 2.93 2.23
C LEU A 40 7.96 2.74 3.31
N ARG A 41 9.03 3.53 3.26
CA ARG A 41 9.99 3.59 4.34
C ARG A 41 9.31 4.28 5.53
N GLU A 42 9.25 3.62 6.67
CA GLU A 42 8.56 4.11 7.89
C GLU A 42 8.89 5.55 8.21
N ARG A 43 10.18 5.92 8.16
CA ARG A 43 10.64 7.30 8.39
C ARG A 43 10.00 8.37 7.49
N LYS A 44 9.43 8.02 6.35
CA LYS A 44 8.78 8.93 5.41
C LYS A 44 7.26 8.99 5.58
N VAL A 45 6.66 7.97 6.21
CA VAL A 45 5.20 7.82 6.38
C VAL A 45 4.77 8.09 7.83
N LEU A 46 5.54 7.55 8.78
CA LEU A 46 5.39 7.66 10.24
C LEU A 46 6.71 8.18 10.84
N PRO A 47 6.95 9.50 10.82
CA PRO A 47 8.13 10.05 11.47
C PRO A 47 8.02 9.90 13.00
N LEU A 48 8.97 9.18 13.61
CA LEU A 48 9.11 8.99 15.07
C LEU A 48 9.12 10.33 15.86
N VAL A 49 9.46 11.43 15.19
CA VAL A 49 9.43 12.78 15.77
C VAL A 49 7.99 13.23 16.08
N ILE A 50 7.02 12.92 15.22
CA ILE A 50 5.61 13.30 15.47
C ILE A 50 5.02 12.44 16.57
N GLU A 51 5.29 11.13 16.54
CA GLU A 51 4.89 10.20 17.60
C GLU A 51 5.41 10.64 18.98
N SER A 52 6.72 10.83 19.11
CA SER A 52 7.32 11.24 20.39
C SER A 52 6.80 12.60 20.89
N GLU A 53 6.42 13.52 20.01
CA GLU A 53 5.82 14.79 20.42
C GLU A 53 4.33 14.65 20.80
N ILE A 54 3.59 13.69 20.23
CA ILE A 54 2.25 13.32 20.70
C ILE A 54 2.33 12.68 22.09
N GLU A 55 3.31 11.78 22.31
CA GLU A 55 3.53 11.13 23.60
C GLU A 55 3.91 12.14 24.70
N ARG A 56 4.77 13.11 24.38
CA ARG A 56 5.19 14.19 25.29
C ARG A 56 4.07 15.16 25.62
N LEU A 57 3.01 15.21 24.83
CA LEU A 57 1.90 16.12 25.05
C LEU A 57 1.12 15.70 26.32
N ILE A 58 1.15 16.57 27.32
CA ILE A 58 0.37 16.40 28.55
C ILE A 58 -1.12 16.61 28.21
N PRO A 59 -2.07 15.88 28.83
CA PRO A 59 -3.49 16.16 28.65
C PRO A 59 -3.83 17.63 28.97
N GLY A 60 -4.35 18.36 27.99
CA GLY A 60 -4.59 19.81 28.08
C GLY A 60 -3.38 20.73 27.92
N GLY A 61 -2.22 20.18 27.58
CA GLY A 61 -1.06 20.93 27.13
C GLY A 61 -1.30 21.60 25.78
N SER A 62 -0.54 22.67 25.52
CA SER A 62 -0.69 23.44 24.31
C SER A 62 0.02 22.75 23.12
N PRO A 63 -0.68 22.47 21.99
CA PRO A 63 -0.12 21.73 20.88
C PRO A 63 0.75 22.60 19.93
N GLU A 64 1.20 23.79 20.32
CA GLU A 64 1.86 24.72 19.38
C GLU A 64 3.13 24.12 18.75
N ARG A 65 3.90 23.36 19.54
CA ARG A 65 5.09 22.68 19.04
C ARG A 65 4.75 21.62 18.00
N LEU A 66 3.71 20.83 18.26
CA LEU A 66 3.21 19.81 17.34
C LEU A 66 2.69 20.42 16.05
N VAL A 67 1.96 21.55 16.11
CA VAL A 67 1.48 22.28 14.92
C VAL A 67 2.63 22.72 14.02
N ARG A 68 3.75 23.21 14.58
CA ARG A 68 4.91 23.62 13.77
C ARG A 68 5.54 22.43 13.04
N ILE A 69 5.82 21.35 13.76
CA ILE A 69 6.44 20.14 13.21
C ILE A 69 5.57 19.55 12.10
N VAL A 70 4.26 19.49 12.34
CA VAL A 70 3.29 18.93 11.39
C VAL A 70 3.11 19.81 10.14
N ASN A 71 3.33 21.12 10.23
CA ASN A 71 3.27 22.01 9.07
C ASN A 71 4.54 21.97 8.20
N GLU A 72 5.68 21.61 8.78
CA GLU A 72 6.95 21.45 8.07
C GLU A 72 7.09 20.05 7.43
N ASP A 73 6.34 19.06 7.94
CA ASP A 73 6.39 17.67 7.49
C ASP A 73 5.27 17.33 6.48
N ASN A 74 5.62 16.66 5.38
CA ASN A 74 4.69 16.24 4.31
C ASN A 74 4.32 14.74 4.38
N SER A 75 4.61 14.07 5.50
CA SER A 75 4.25 12.68 5.75
C SER A 75 2.73 12.49 5.87
N SER A 76 2.27 11.25 5.66
CA SER A 76 0.87 10.90 5.79
C SER A 76 0.37 11.11 7.22
N LEU A 77 1.17 10.77 8.25
CA LEU A 77 0.83 11.05 9.65
C LEU A 77 0.67 12.55 9.92
N ALA A 78 1.59 13.40 9.43
CA ALA A 78 1.46 14.85 9.54
C ALA A 78 0.16 15.35 8.91
N GLY A 79 -0.20 14.82 7.74
CA GLY A 79 -1.45 15.15 7.07
C GLY A 79 -2.69 14.89 7.92
N VAL A 80 -2.75 13.75 8.63
CA VAL A 80 -3.88 13.36 9.49
C VAL A 80 -3.87 14.14 10.82
N VAL A 81 -2.72 14.27 11.46
CA VAL A 81 -2.55 15.04 12.70
C VAL A 81 -2.94 16.50 12.50
N ARG A 82 -2.56 17.11 11.36
CA ARG A 82 -2.95 18.48 11.02
C ARG A 82 -4.46 18.64 10.97
N THR A 83 -5.18 17.69 10.37
CA THR A 83 -6.64 17.71 10.31
C THR A 83 -7.24 17.62 11.72
N ALA A 84 -6.68 16.77 12.59
CA ALA A 84 -7.12 16.68 13.98
C ALA A 84 -6.96 18.01 14.73
N LEU A 85 -5.81 18.69 14.54
CA LEU A 85 -5.49 19.97 15.18
C LEU A 85 -6.34 21.13 14.63
N GLN A 86 -6.60 21.17 13.33
CA GLN A 86 -7.42 22.23 12.70
C GLN A 86 -8.89 22.17 13.15
N HIS A 87 -9.42 20.96 13.34
CA HIS A 87 -10.82 20.76 13.77
C HIS A 87 -10.96 20.60 15.29
N LEU A 88 -9.93 20.94 16.08
CA LEU A 88 -9.98 20.87 17.54
C LEU A 88 -11.16 21.64 18.13
N ARG A 89 -11.63 22.71 17.47
CA ARG A 89 -12.75 23.54 17.94
C ARG A 89 -14.11 22.84 17.80
N TRP A 90 -14.24 21.87 16.91
CA TRP A 90 -15.50 21.15 16.64
C TRP A 90 -15.85 20.18 17.76
N PRO A 91 -17.10 19.69 17.82
CA PRO A 91 -17.48 18.56 18.66
C PRO A 91 -16.55 17.35 18.43
N ARG A 92 -16.25 16.60 19.48
CA ARG A 92 -15.33 15.45 19.42
C ARG A 92 -15.70 14.45 18.32
N SER A 93 -17.00 14.17 18.17
CA SER A 93 -17.52 13.26 17.15
C SER A 93 -17.20 13.71 15.72
N GLU A 94 -17.44 14.99 15.42
CA GLU A 94 -17.19 15.56 14.08
C GLU A 94 -15.68 15.60 13.76
N ASN A 95 -14.84 15.91 14.75
CA ASN A 95 -13.39 15.90 14.55
C ASN A 95 -12.88 14.48 14.24
N ILE A 96 -13.32 13.47 15.01
CA ILE A 96 -12.98 12.06 14.75
C ILE A 96 -13.38 11.64 13.34
N GLU A 97 -14.58 11.99 12.89
CA GLU A 97 -15.06 11.67 11.54
C GLU A 97 -14.19 12.34 10.45
N SER A 98 -13.83 13.61 10.64
CA SER A 98 -12.95 14.35 9.71
C SER A 98 -11.56 13.71 9.59
N VAL A 99 -11.03 13.25 10.73
CA VAL A 99 -9.73 12.58 10.83
C VAL A 99 -9.77 11.21 10.17
N GLN A 100 -10.80 10.40 10.44
CA GLN A 100 -10.98 9.09 9.81
C GLN A 100 -11.09 9.22 8.28
N THR A 101 -11.84 10.22 7.81
CA THR A 101 -11.95 10.52 6.38
C THR A 101 -10.58 10.88 5.79
N ARG A 102 -9.78 11.69 6.49
CA ARG A 102 -8.42 12.07 6.04
C ARG A 102 -7.45 10.88 6.04
N ALA A 103 -7.49 10.05 7.09
CA ALA A 103 -6.67 8.85 7.23
C ALA A 103 -6.96 7.86 6.09
N ARG A 104 -8.24 7.59 5.82
CA ARG A 104 -8.67 6.74 4.70
C ARG A 104 -8.17 7.27 3.36
N ARG A 105 -8.18 8.60 3.16
CA ARG A 105 -7.64 9.22 1.94
C ARG A 105 -6.13 9.03 1.78
N GLU A 106 -5.37 9.10 2.88
CA GLU A 106 -3.93 8.81 2.85
C GLU A 106 -3.66 7.32 2.60
N LEU A 107 -4.43 6.42 3.22
CA LEU A 107 -4.33 4.98 2.97
C LEU A 107 -4.54 4.65 1.48
N VAL A 108 -5.61 5.14 0.86
CA VAL A 108 -5.88 4.94 -0.58
C VAL A 108 -4.75 5.50 -1.45
N ARG A 109 -4.13 6.61 -1.04
CA ARG A 109 -2.98 7.18 -1.75
C ARG A 109 -1.75 6.28 -1.68
N LEU A 110 -1.49 5.63 -0.55
CA LEU A 110 -0.40 4.68 -0.37
C LEU A 110 -0.65 3.39 -1.17
N GLU A 111 -1.89 2.88 -1.16
CA GLU A 111 -2.29 1.66 -1.89
C GLU A 111 -2.25 1.83 -3.41
N ARG A 112 -2.52 3.04 -3.92
CA ARG A 112 -2.49 3.31 -5.37
C ARG A 112 -1.16 2.95 -6.03
N GLY A 113 -0.05 2.98 -5.29
CA GLY A 113 1.25 2.53 -5.81
C GLY A 113 1.36 1.01 -5.99
N LEU A 114 0.59 0.24 -5.24
CA LEU A 114 0.66 -1.24 -5.20
C LEU A 114 -0.29 -1.92 -6.18
N ILE A 115 -1.32 -1.22 -6.67
CA ILE A 115 -2.28 -1.76 -7.63
C ILE A 115 -1.59 -2.32 -8.89
N VAL A 116 -0.43 -1.78 -9.25
CA VAL A 116 0.36 -2.28 -10.38
C VAL A 116 0.89 -3.69 -10.11
N LEU A 117 1.39 -3.99 -8.90
CA LEU A 117 1.85 -5.34 -8.56
C LEU A 117 0.68 -6.33 -8.52
N GLU A 118 -0.47 -5.90 -8.01
CA GLU A 118 -1.70 -6.70 -7.99
C GLU A 118 -2.10 -7.11 -9.41
N VAL A 119 -2.17 -6.14 -10.33
CA VAL A 119 -2.51 -6.38 -11.73
C VAL A 119 -1.48 -7.29 -12.41
N VAL A 120 -0.17 -7.07 -12.19
CA VAL A 120 0.87 -7.91 -12.82
C VAL A 120 0.83 -9.34 -12.27
N THR A 121 0.50 -9.53 -11.00
CA THR A 121 0.32 -10.87 -10.40
C THR A 121 -0.75 -11.68 -11.12
N GLY A 122 -1.84 -11.03 -11.54
CA GLY A 122 -2.91 -11.68 -12.30
C GLY A 122 -2.59 -11.83 -13.79
N ILE A 123 -2.07 -10.80 -14.43
CA ILE A 123 -1.92 -10.76 -15.89
C ILE A 123 -0.69 -11.54 -16.39
N ALA A 124 0.44 -11.52 -15.67
CA ALA A 124 1.67 -12.17 -16.16
C ALA A 124 1.52 -13.70 -16.39
N PRO A 125 0.89 -14.49 -15.48
CA PRO A 125 0.64 -15.90 -15.72
C PRO A 125 -0.31 -16.14 -16.90
N LEU A 126 -1.33 -15.29 -17.05
CA LEU A 126 -2.30 -15.39 -18.15
C LEU A 126 -1.64 -15.13 -19.51
N ILE A 127 -0.75 -14.14 -19.61
CA ILE A 127 0.04 -13.91 -20.83
C ILE A 127 0.94 -15.13 -21.10
N GLY A 128 1.58 -15.70 -20.08
CA GLY A 128 2.40 -16.91 -20.22
C GLY A 128 1.60 -18.10 -20.76
N LEU A 129 0.39 -18.33 -20.21
CA LEU A 129 -0.53 -19.36 -20.66
C LEU A 129 -0.96 -19.16 -22.13
N ILE A 130 -1.33 -17.93 -22.50
CA ILE A 130 -1.67 -17.59 -23.90
C ILE A 130 -0.48 -17.88 -24.82
N GLY A 131 0.75 -17.54 -24.39
CA GLY A 131 1.96 -17.83 -25.14
C GLY A 131 2.18 -19.33 -25.34
N THR A 132 1.96 -20.14 -24.31
CA THR A 132 2.05 -21.61 -24.42
C THR A 132 0.99 -22.17 -25.37
N VAL A 133 -0.26 -21.75 -25.25
CA VAL A 133 -1.35 -22.21 -26.13
C VAL A 133 -1.05 -21.83 -27.58
N SER A 134 -0.61 -20.60 -27.84
CA SER A 134 -0.24 -20.16 -29.19
C SER A 134 0.92 -20.95 -29.77
N GLY A 135 1.94 -21.26 -28.96
CA GLY A 135 3.08 -22.08 -29.38
C GLY A 135 2.65 -23.51 -29.75
N LEU A 136 1.80 -24.12 -28.93
CA LEU A 136 1.23 -25.45 -29.21
C LEU A 136 0.40 -25.46 -30.50
N VAL A 137 -0.44 -24.44 -30.74
CA VAL A 137 -1.20 -24.32 -32.00
C VAL A 137 -0.26 -24.29 -33.20
N HIS A 138 0.86 -23.55 -33.11
CA HIS A 138 1.83 -23.47 -34.19
C HIS A 138 2.51 -24.82 -34.47
N VAL A 139 2.92 -25.52 -33.41
CA VAL A 139 3.53 -26.86 -33.50
C VAL A 139 2.57 -27.86 -34.14
N PHE A 140 1.32 -27.90 -33.69
CA PHE A 140 0.32 -28.83 -34.25
C PHE A 140 -0.12 -28.47 -35.67
N SER A 141 -0.04 -27.20 -36.08
CA SER A 141 -0.35 -26.80 -37.46
C SER A 141 0.70 -27.25 -38.47
N GLY A 142 1.95 -27.44 -38.05
CA GLY A 142 3.03 -28.00 -38.87
C GLY A 142 2.95 -29.53 -39.00
N LEU A 143 2.38 -30.19 -37.98
CA LEU A 143 2.14 -31.62 -37.93
C LEU A 143 1.04 -32.03 -38.92
N GLY A 144 1.44 -32.26 -40.16
CA GLY A 144 0.55 -32.61 -41.27
C GLY A 144 1.13 -32.29 -42.65
N LEU A 145 2.21 -31.50 -42.70
CA LEU A 145 2.90 -31.11 -43.94
C LEU A 145 4.13 -32.00 -44.28
N SER A 146 4.62 -32.80 -43.34
CA SER A 146 5.76 -33.71 -43.52
C SER A 146 5.60 -35.03 -42.75
N THR A 147 6.17 -36.12 -43.26
CA THR A 147 5.97 -37.50 -42.73
C THR A 147 7.28 -38.17 -42.27
N GLY A 148 8.23 -37.40 -41.73
CA GLY A 148 9.59 -37.90 -41.37
C GLY A 148 9.95 -37.80 -39.89
N ALA A 149 10.96 -38.55 -39.43
CA ALA A 149 11.46 -38.52 -38.04
C ALA A 149 12.06 -37.16 -37.60
N SER A 150 12.39 -36.28 -38.55
CA SER A 150 12.78 -34.89 -38.28
C SER A 150 11.65 -34.07 -37.63
N ASP A 151 10.40 -34.45 -37.85
CA ASP A 151 9.22 -33.76 -37.34
C ASP A 151 9.09 -33.94 -35.82
N THR A 152 9.41 -35.12 -35.28
CA THR A 152 9.30 -35.39 -33.83
C THR A 152 10.25 -34.51 -33.00
N LYS A 153 11.47 -34.25 -33.49
CA LYS A 153 12.43 -33.38 -32.80
C LYS A 153 12.00 -31.91 -32.85
N ALA A 154 11.47 -31.46 -33.98
CA ALA A 154 10.95 -30.09 -34.13
C ALA A 154 9.74 -29.85 -33.21
N VAL A 155 8.83 -30.82 -33.13
CA VAL A 155 7.68 -30.78 -32.23
C VAL A 155 8.10 -30.70 -30.77
N ALA A 156 9.04 -31.55 -30.34
CA ALA A 156 9.56 -31.52 -28.97
C ALA A 156 10.19 -30.17 -28.62
N LEU A 157 10.94 -29.57 -29.56
CA LEU A 157 11.53 -28.23 -29.39
C LEU A 157 10.45 -27.15 -29.28
N GLY A 158 9.44 -27.16 -30.15
CA GLY A 158 8.37 -26.14 -30.11
C GLY A 158 7.48 -26.25 -28.88
N ILE A 159 7.23 -27.46 -28.36
CA ILE A 159 6.53 -27.65 -27.07
C ILE A 159 7.39 -27.11 -25.93
N SER A 160 8.70 -27.40 -25.91
CA SER A 160 9.61 -26.85 -24.91
C SER A 160 9.64 -25.32 -24.96
N GLU A 161 9.60 -24.74 -26.15
CA GLU A 161 9.53 -23.30 -26.38
C GLU A 161 8.25 -22.70 -25.78
N ALA A 162 7.11 -23.31 -26.09
CA ALA A 162 5.81 -22.93 -25.57
C ALA A 162 5.77 -22.96 -24.03
N LEU A 163 6.35 -23.98 -23.38
CA LEU A 163 6.37 -24.10 -21.92
C LEU A 163 7.24 -23.03 -21.24
N ASN A 164 8.30 -22.56 -21.90
CA ASN A 164 9.14 -21.48 -21.35
C ASN A 164 8.35 -20.19 -21.12
N CYS A 165 7.37 -19.88 -21.96
CA CYS A 165 6.48 -18.72 -21.80
C CYS A 165 5.74 -18.74 -20.46
N THR A 166 5.21 -19.90 -20.07
CA THR A 166 4.50 -20.07 -18.79
C THR A 166 5.45 -19.97 -17.61
N ILE A 167 6.62 -20.61 -17.68
CA ILE A 167 7.64 -20.53 -16.62
C ILE A 167 8.02 -19.07 -16.36
N PHE A 168 8.19 -18.28 -17.42
CA PHE A 168 8.54 -16.87 -17.31
C PHE A 168 7.39 -16.00 -16.77
N GLY A 169 6.15 -16.26 -17.21
CA GLY A 169 4.97 -15.59 -16.64
C GLY A 169 4.84 -15.82 -15.13
N LEU A 170 5.06 -17.06 -14.68
CA LEU A 170 5.05 -17.41 -13.26
C LEU A 170 6.25 -16.84 -12.50
N SER A 171 7.44 -16.82 -13.10
CA SER A 171 8.64 -16.28 -12.44
C SER A 171 8.55 -14.76 -12.18
N ILE A 172 7.74 -14.03 -12.95
CA ILE A 172 7.42 -12.62 -12.72
C ILE A 172 6.30 -12.47 -11.69
N ALA A 173 5.26 -13.30 -11.77
CA ALA A 173 4.09 -13.22 -10.91
C ALA A 173 4.40 -13.52 -9.44
N VAL A 174 5.30 -14.47 -9.17
CA VAL A 174 5.66 -14.85 -7.80
C VAL A 174 6.30 -13.69 -7.02
N PRO A 175 7.36 -13.02 -7.51
CA PRO A 175 7.89 -11.82 -6.86
C PRO A 175 6.89 -10.67 -6.77
N ALA A 176 6.04 -10.48 -7.79
CA ALA A 176 5.00 -9.45 -7.77
C ALA A 176 3.99 -9.69 -6.63
N LEU A 177 3.53 -10.93 -6.46
CA LEU A 177 2.61 -11.32 -5.39
C LEU A 177 3.23 -11.13 -4.00
N ILE A 178 4.48 -11.54 -3.83
CA ILE A 178 5.23 -11.38 -2.57
C ILE A 178 5.35 -9.89 -2.24
N GLY A 179 5.77 -9.07 -3.20
CA GLY A 179 5.87 -7.63 -3.04
C GLY A 179 4.54 -6.99 -2.67
N PHE A 180 3.48 -7.31 -3.42
CA PHE A 180 2.12 -6.82 -3.14
C PHE A 180 1.68 -7.16 -1.72
N SER A 181 1.76 -8.45 -1.35
CA SER A 181 1.33 -8.93 -0.04
C SER A 181 2.10 -8.27 1.10
N TYR A 182 3.43 -8.15 0.96
CA TYR A 182 4.28 -7.52 1.96
C TYR A 182 3.98 -6.04 2.14
N PHE A 183 3.92 -5.27 1.04
CA PHE A 183 3.69 -3.84 1.12
C PHE A 183 2.26 -3.49 1.53
N SER A 184 1.26 -4.25 1.08
CA SER A 184 -0.13 -4.07 1.51
C SER A 184 -0.28 -4.29 3.01
N LYS A 185 0.33 -5.36 3.55
CA LYS A 185 0.31 -5.59 5.01
C LYS A 185 1.05 -4.50 5.77
N LYS A 186 2.15 -4.00 5.22
CA LYS A 186 2.90 -2.88 5.81
C LYS A 186 2.06 -1.60 5.88
N ILE A 187 1.32 -1.25 4.81
CA ILE A 187 0.41 -0.09 4.81
C ILE A 187 -0.69 -0.27 5.86
N GLU A 188 -1.28 -1.47 5.97
CA GLU A 188 -2.32 -1.76 6.95
C GLU A 188 -1.83 -1.52 8.38
N VAL A 189 -0.64 -2.05 8.73
CA VAL A 189 -0.03 -1.83 10.06
C VAL A 189 0.22 -0.35 10.33
N MET A 190 0.79 0.37 9.35
CA MET A 190 0.99 1.82 9.46
C MET A 190 -0.32 2.59 9.65
N SER A 191 -1.41 2.15 9.02
CA SER A 191 -2.72 2.78 9.18
C SER A 191 -3.25 2.65 10.59
N VAL A 192 -3.15 1.46 11.18
CA VAL A 192 -3.58 1.21 12.56
C VAL A 192 -2.76 2.07 13.53
N GLU A 193 -1.45 2.18 13.31
CA GLU A 193 -0.57 3.01 14.12
C GLU A 193 -0.94 4.51 14.01
N MET A 194 -1.17 5.02 12.79
CA MET A 194 -1.64 6.40 12.58
C MET A 194 -2.98 6.66 13.30
N GLU A 195 -3.93 5.74 13.21
CA GLU A 195 -5.23 5.86 13.89
C GLU A 195 -5.09 5.88 15.42
N SER A 196 -4.23 5.01 15.97
CA SER A 196 -3.93 4.97 17.40
C SER A 196 -3.34 6.29 17.90
N LEU A 197 -2.31 6.79 17.23
CA LEU A 197 -1.64 8.05 17.60
C LEU A 197 -2.58 9.25 17.55
N VAL A 198 -3.43 9.33 16.52
CA VAL A 198 -4.36 10.45 16.38
C VAL A 198 -5.51 10.33 17.38
N SER A 199 -5.97 9.12 17.71
CA SER A 199 -6.95 8.90 18.76
C SER A 199 -6.44 9.35 20.13
N ASP A 200 -5.19 9.03 20.46
CA ASP A 200 -4.52 9.49 21.69
C ASP A 200 -4.38 11.02 21.73
N LEU A 201 -3.96 11.63 20.61
CA LEU A 201 -3.89 13.09 20.48
C LEU A 201 -5.25 13.76 20.74
N ILE A 202 -6.32 13.27 20.09
CA ILE A 202 -7.67 13.78 20.29
C ILE A 202 -8.08 13.61 21.76
N ALA A 203 -7.82 12.46 22.37
CA ALA A 203 -8.14 12.24 23.78
C ALA A 203 -7.44 13.27 24.69
N LYS A 204 -6.13 13.48 24.51
CA LYS A 204 -5.33 14.45 25.29
C LYS A 204 -5.81 15.89 25.12
N CYS A 205 -6.14 16.31 23.89
CA CYS A 205 -6.60 17.67 23.63
C CYS A 205 -8.02 17.94 24.16
N TYR A 206 -8.95 16.99 23.99
CA TYR A 206 -10.33 17.16 24.49
C TYR A 206 -10.44 17.00 26.00
N TYR A 207 -9.60 16.17 26.63
CA TYR A 207 -9.54 16.06 28.10
C TYR A 207 -9.17 17.39 28.75
N GLY A 208 -8.20 18.12 28.19
CA GLY A 208 -7.84 19.46 28.62
C GLY A 208 -8.99 20.46 28.56
N ARG A 209 -9.85 20.34 27.54
CA ARG A 209 -11.04 21.19 27.34
C ARG A 209 -12.12 20.99 28.40
N ILE A 210 -12.31 19.74 28.84
CA ILE A 210 -13.24 19.41 29.92
C ILE A 210 -12.80 20.05 31.24
N GLN A 211 -11.49 20.10 31.51
CA GLN A 211 -10.95 20.75 32.73
C GLN A 211 -10.93 22.27 32.65
N SER A 212 -10.72 22.85 31.46
CA SER A 212 -10.64 24.31 31.28
C SER A 212 -11.99 25.02 31.18
N GLY A 213 -13.11 24.29 31.32
CA GLY A 213 -14.43 24.89 31.48
C GLY A 213 -15.01 25.56 30.23
N ASP A 214 -14.80 24.96 29.05
CA ASP A 214 -15.37 25.47 27.78
C ASP A 214 -16.92 25.37 27.81
N PRO A 215 -17.68 26.48 27.65
CA PRO A 215 -19.14 26.52 27.80
C PRO A 215 -19.94 25.69 26.77
N THR A 216 -19.30 25.08 25.77
CA THR A 216 -19.97 24.22 24.78
C THR A 216 -20.08 22.74 25.19
N SER A 217 -19.73 22.39 26.44
CA SER A 217 -19.88 21.01 26.95
C SER A 217 -21.35 20.70 27.27
N PRO A 218 -21.98 19.70 26.62
CA PRO A 218 -23.39 19.36 26.85
C PRO A 218 -23.69 18.70 28.22
N ALA A 219 -22.71 18.62 29.13
CA ALA A 219 -22.79 17.84 30.37
C ALA A 219 -23.11 18.65 31.65
N ARG A 220 -23.90 19.73 31.56
CA ARG A 220 -24.44 20.43 32.75
C ARG A 220 -25.95 20.68 32.64
N SER A 221 -26.74 19.61 32.53
CA SER A 221 -28.19 19.65 32.74
C SER A 221 -28.67 18.65 33.78
N MET A 222 -27.91 18.46 34.87
CA MET A 222 -28.34 17.62 35.99
C MET A 222 -28.37 18.43 37.30
N GLY A 223 -29.56 18.98 37.58
CA GLY A 223 -30.16 19.15 38.92
C GLY A 223 -29.50 20.09 39.95
N PRO A 224 -30.27 20.97 40.64
CA PRO A 224 -29.76 21.75 41.76
C PRO A 224 -29.41 20.85 42.97
N ALA A 225 -28.32 21.19 43.64
CA ALA A 225 -27.77 20.50 44.81
C ALA A 225 -28.77 20.42 45.99
N PRO A 226 -28.76 19.34 46.80
CA PRO A 226 -29.60 19.27 47.99
C PRO A 226 -29.11 20.29 49.03
N ALA A 227 -30.04 21.10 49.52
CA ALA A 227 -29.83 22.07 50.58
C ALA A 227 -29.39 21.38 51.88
N ARG A 228 -28.29 21.87 52.48
CA ARG A 228 -27.86 21.48 53.83
C ARG A 228 -28.87 22.00 54.85
N ALA A 229 -29.45 21.11 55.65
CA ALA A 229 -30.23 21.49 56.84
C ALA A 229 -29.27 21.91 57.98
N PRO A 230 -29.61 22.94 58.78
CA PRO A 230 -28.80 23.35 59.91
C PRO A 230 -28.95 22.37 61.08
N VAL A 231 -27.83 22.17 61.78
CA VAL A 231 -27.74 21.43 63.04
C VAL A 231 -28.35 22.28 64.16
N GLY A 232 -29.32 21.72 64.88
CA GLY A 232 -29.96 22.29 66.07
C GLY A 232 -30.72 21.21 66.82
#